data_AF-A0A660RF71-F1
#
_entry.id   AF-A0A660RF71-F1
#
_cell.length_a   1.000
_cell.length_b   1.000
_cell.length_c   1.000
_cell.angle_alpha   90.00
_cell.angle_beta   90.00
_cell.angle_gamma   90.00
#
_symmetry.space_group_name_H-M   'P 1'
#
loop_
_entity.id
_entity.type
_entity.pdbx_description
1 polymer ?
#
loop_
_entity_poly.entity_id
_entity_poly.type
_entity_poly.pdbx_seq_one_letter_code
_entity_poly.pdbx_strand_id
1 'polypeptide(L)'
;MGITFFEEVTLFFMALIVPILAIPSVTYEFTTQKYAITTLLFSILMIYRAYLMMAGKVKEDRKIRVPMPLIGWFAFCIASYLSLIGAFKMSPYYMREPFEVATYVTFVGLTAFYLINTVNKKTTMTIIAGAFVGSGMFIAVDALYNFYAGKDIWLGKL
;
A
#
# COMPACT_ATOMS: atom_id res chain seq x y z
N MET A 1 12.25 6.73 -19.42
CA MET A 1 13.11 5.68 -18.80
C MET A 1 12.25 4.86 -17.84
N GLY A 2 12.36 3.52 -17.84
CA GLY A 2 11.46 2.63 -17.08
C GLY A 2 11.77 2.52 -15.58
N ILE A 3 11.03 1.66 -14.90
CA ILE A 3 11.31 1.22 -13.53
C ILE A 3 12.70 0.55 -13.46
N THR A 4 13.44 0.77 -12.37
CA THR A 4 14.70 0.10 -12.10
C THR A 4 14.47 -1.30 -11.53
N PHE A 5 15.46 -2.19 -11.63
CA PHE A 5 15.37 -3.53 -11.06
C PHE A 5 15.09 -3.52 -9.55
N PHE A 6 15.72 -2.60 -8.80
CA PHE A 6 15.49 -2.45 -7.37
C PHE A 6 14.04 -2.08 -7.05
N GLU A 7 13.47 -1.13 -7.78
CA GLU A 7 12.08 -0.72 -7.60
C GLU A 7 11.11 -1.86 -7.94
N GLU A 8 11.37 -2.59 -9.04
CA GLU A 8 10.55 -3.73 -9.45
C GLU A 8 10.56 -4.85 -8.39
N VAL A 9 11.74 -5.26 -7.92
CA VAL A 9 11.89 -6.28 -6.86
C VAL A 9 11.20 -5.85 -5.57
N THR A 10 11.35 -4.58 -5.17
CA THR A 10 10.72 -4.07 -3.95
C THR A 10 9.20 -4.10 -4.07
N LEU A 11 8.64 -3.66 -5.20
CA LEU A 11 7.19 -3.71 -5.43
C LEU A 11 6.65 -5.15 -5.42
N PHE A 12 7.39 -6.11 -5.99
CA PHE A 12 7.02 -7.53 -5.94
C PHE A 12 7.05 -8.08 -4.52
N PHE A 13 8.10 -7.75 -3.77
CA PHE A 13 8.21 -8.12 -2.37
C PHE A 13 7.03 -7.55 -1.56
N MET A 14 6.68 -6.30 -1.80
CA MET A 14 5.53 -5.66 -1.17
C MET A 14 4.20 -6.31 -1.56
N ALA A 15 4.01 -6.66 -2.82
CA ALA A 15 2.77 -7.28 -3.30
C ALA A 15 2.58 -8.70 -2.74
N LEU A 16 3.65 -9.47 -2.51
CA LEU A 16 3.53 -10.87 -2.12
C LEU A 16 3.73 -11.13 -0.63
N ILE A 17 4.68 -10.44 0.00
CA ILE A 17 5.12 -10.76 1.37
C ILE A 17 4.34 -9.97 2.41
N VAL A 18 4.16 -8.68 2.20
CA VAL A 18 3.45 -7.81 3.16
C VAL A 18 2.03 -8.30 3.47
N PRO A 19 1.23 -8.77 2.50
CA PRO A 19 -0.13 -9.19 2.79
C PRO A 19 -0.19 -10.45 3.67
N ILE A 20 0.82 -11.32 3.56
CA ILE A 20 0.95 -12.57 4.32
C ILE A 20 1.68 -12.36 5.66
N LEU A 21 2.32 -11.21 5.84
CA LEU A 21 3.06 -10.91 7.05
C LEU A 21 2.14 -10.89 8.28
N ALA A 22 2.36 -11.87 9.15
CA ALA A 22 1.75 -11.95 10.46
C ALA A 22 2.78 -12.51 11.44
N ILE A 23 3.48 -11.63 12.16
CA ILE A 23 4.45 -12.03 13.18
C ILE A 23 3.74 -11.96 14.53
N PRO A 24 3.44 -13.10 15.18
CA PRO A 24 2.91 -13.11 16.54
C PRO A 24 3.85 -12.34 17.47
N SER A 25 3.33 -11.68 18.50
CA SER A 25 4.06 -10.93 19.54
C SER A 25 4.63 -9.54 19.18
N VAL A 26 4.65 -9.13 17.91
CA VAL A 26 5.16 -7.79 17.53
C VAL A 26 4.11 -6.69 17.71
N THR A 27 2.86 -6.97 17.38
CA THR A 27 1.71 -6.06 17.62
C THR A 27 0.48 -6.86 18.03
N TYR A 28 -0.45 -6.19 18.72
CA TYR A 28 -1.75 -6.77 19.07
C TYR A 28 -2.61 -7.04 17.82
N GLU A 29 -2.56 -6.15 16.82
CA GLU A 29 -3.26 -6.33 15.54
C GLU A 29 -2.28 -6.61 14.41
N PHE A 30 -2.53 -7.67 13.64
CA PHE A 30 -1.70 -8.03 12.48
C PHE A 30 -1.77 -6.99 11.35
N THR A 31 -2.87 -6.23 11.25
CA THR A 31 -3.05 -5.14 10.28
C THR A 31 -2.03 -4.01 10.46
N THR A 32 -1.67 -3.67 11.70
CA THR A 32 -0.70 -2.61 12.01
C THR A 32 0.68 -2.91 11.42
N GLN A 33 1.14 -4.17 11.49
CA GLN A 33 2.43 -4.58 10.91
C GLN A 33 2.44 -4.38 9.40
N LYS A 34 1.35 -4.78 8.73
CA LYS A 34 1.20 -4.66 7.29
C LYS A 34 1.25 -3.20 6.86
N TYR A 35 0.53 -2.31 7.55
CA TYR A 35 0.57 -0.88 7.28
C TYR A 35 1.95 -0.28 7.48
N ALA A 36 2.63 -0.63 8.58
CA ALA A 36 3.97 -0.13 8.90
C ALA A 36 5.00 -0.53 7.82
N ILE A 37 5.08 -1.82 7.46
CA ILE A 37 6.02 -2.29 6.44
C ILE A 37 5.68 -1.71 5.07
N THR A 38 4.39 -1.63 4.71
CA THR A 38 3.96 -1.00 3.45
C THR A 38 4.44 0.44 3.37
N THR A 39 4.19 1.22 4.42
CA THR A 39 4.52 2.65 4.47
C THR A 39 6.03 2.86 4.44
N LEU A 40 6.79 2.05 5.18
CA LEU A 40 8.25 2.12 5.22
C LEU A 40 8.88 1.81 3.85
N LEU A 41 8.51 0.69 3.23
CA LEU A 41 9.08 0.29 1.94
C LEU A 41 8.69 1.28 0.82
N PHE A 42 7.46 1.80 0.82
CA PHE A 42 7.08 2.85 -0.13
C PHE A 42 7.83 4.15 0.10
N SER A 43 8.05 4.54 1.36
CA SER A 43 8.85 5.74 1.67
C SER A 43 10.28 5.59 1.15
N ILE A 44 10.89 4.42 1.32
CA ILE A 44 12.22 4.09 0.77
C ILE A 44 12.20 4.21 -0.76
N LEU A 45 11.19 3.65 -1.44
CA LEU A 45 11.06 3.74 -2.90
C LEU A 45 10.92 5.18 -3.39
N MET A 46 10.09 5.99 -2.74
CA MET A 46 9.92 7.40 -3.11
C MET A 46 11.20 8.20 -2.89
N ILE A 47 11.90 8.00 -1.77
CA ILE A 47 13.19 8.66 -1.49
C ILE A 47 14.24 8.23 -2.53
N TYR A 48 14.32 6.93 -2.83
CA TYR A 48 15.24 6.40 -3.84
C TYR A 48 14.97 7.00 -5.23
N ARG A 49 13.70 7.07 -5.64
CA ARG A 49 13.33 7.71 -6.91
C ARG A 49 13.69 9.20 -6.90
N ALA A 50 13.36 9.91 -5.83
CA ALA A 50 13.70 11.33 -5.69
C ALA A 50 15.20 11.57 -5.82
N TYR A 51 16.03 10.72 -5.19
CA TYR A 51 17.47 10.75 -5.34
C TYR A 51 17.93 10.53 -6.79
N LEU A 52 17.38 9.52 -7.49
CA LEU A 52 17.71 9.27 -8.89
C LEU A 52 17.35 10.45 -9.82
N MET A 53 16.24 11.13 -9.53
CA MET A 53 15.82 12.33 -10.25
C MET A 53 16.77 13.50 -9.99
N MET A 54 17.10 13.77 -8.72
CA MET A 54 18.05 14.84 -8.34
C MET A 54 19.45 14.60 -8.91
N ALA A 55 19.89 13.34 -8.98
CA ALA A 55 21.16 12.95 -9.56
C ALA A 55 21.18 12.98 -11.11
N GLY A 56 20.07 13.37 -11.76
CA GLY A 56 19.95 13.41 -13.22
C GLY A 56 20.00 12.05 -13.91
N LYS A 57 19.96 10.94 -13.15
CA LYS A 57 20.01 9.57 -13.64
C LYS A 57 18.69 9.12 -14.27
N VAL A 58 17.61 9.82 -13.94
CA VAL A 58 16.28 9.63 -14.51
C VAL A 58 15.79 10.98 -15.02
N LYS A 59 15.56 11.09 -16.33
CA LYS A 59 14.84 12.22 -16.93
C LYS A 59 13.38 11.83 -17.07
N GLU A 60 12.49 12.58 -16.42
CA GLU A 60 11.06 12.44 -16.68
C GLU A 60 10.72 13.04 -18.04
N ASP A 61 10.12 12.23 -18.92
CA ASP A 61 9.28 12.79 -19.97
C ASP A 61 8.07 13.40 -19.26
N ARG A 62 7.97 14.74 -19.30
CA ARG A 62 7.14 15.61 -18.45
C ARG A 62 5.61 15.40 -18.48
N LYS A 63 5.11 14.29 -19.03
CA LYS A 63 3.66 14.01 -19.10
C LYS A 63 3.24 13.18 -17.90
N ILE A 64 3.03 13.87 -16.77
CA ILE A 64 2.37 13.29 -15.60
C ILE A 64 0.97 12.83 -16.01
N ARG A 65 0.67 11.55 -15.75
CA ARG A 65 -0.61 10.90 -16.02
C ARG A 65 -1.40 10.84 -14.73
N VAL A 66 -2.58 11.46 -14.76
CA VAL A 66 -3.54 11.44 -13.65
C VAL A 66 -4.88 10.94 -14.20
N PRO A 67 -5.10 9.61 -14.25
CA PRO A 67 -6.36 9.07 -14.73
C PRO A 67 -7.48 9.30 -13.70
N MET A 68 -8.74 9.27 -14.16
CA MET A 68 -9.91 9.55 -13.33
C MET A 68 -9.99 8.73 -12.02
N PRO A 69 -9.67 7.42 -11.99
CA PRO A 69 -9.65 6.66 -10.74
C PRO A 69 -8.70 7.22 -9.69
N LEU A 70 -7.58 7.79 -10.11
CA LEU A 70 -6.59 8.38 -9.21
C LEU A 70 -7.11 9.69 -8.61
N ILE A 71 -7.83 10.50 -9.38
CA ILE A 71 -8.51 11.70 -8.89
C ILE A 71 -9.56 11.33 -7.85
N GLY A 72 -10.40 10.32 -8.15
CA GLY A 72 -11.38 9.80 -7.21
C GLY A 72 -10.74 9.30 -5.91
N TRP A 73 -9.59 8.62 -6.01
CA TRP A 73 -8.84 8.16 -4.84
C TRP A 73 -8.34 9.33 -3.99
N PHE A 74 -7.77 10.37 -4.60
CA PHE A 74 -7.32 11.55 -3.84
C PHE A 74 -8.49 12.31 -3.21
N ALA A 75 -9.65 12.39 -3.87
CA ALA A 75 -10.86 12.94 -3.26
C ALA A 75 -11.29 12.10 -2.04
N PHE A 76 -11.18 10.77 -2.12
CA PHE A 76 -11.42 9.88 -0.99
C PHE A 76 -10.40 10.08 0.14
N CYS A 77 -9.11 10.31 -0.16
CA CYS A 77 -8.11 10.68 0.84
C CYS A 77 -8.53 11.95 1.61
N ILE A 78 -8.94 13.00 0.89
CA ILE A 78 -9.42 14.25 1.51
C ILE A 78 -10.63 13.97 2.39
N ALA A 79 -11.62 13.21 1.89
CA ALA A 79 -12.80 12.85 2.67
C ALA A 79 -12.45 12.06 3.94
N SER A 80 -11.47 11.14 3.87
CA SER A 80 -11.02 10.37 5.03
C SER A 80 -10.43 11.27 6.11
N TYR A 81 -9.61 12.26 5.73
CA TYR A 81 -9.10 13.23 6.70
C TYR A 81 -10.19 14.15 7.25
N LEU A 82 -11.16 14.57 6.44
CA LEU A 82 -12.28 15.38 6.93
C LEU A 82 -13.14 14.62 7.94
N SER A 83 -13.26 13.30 7.81
CA SER A 83 -14.00 12.47 8.77
C SER A 83 -13.40 12.49 10.18
N LEU A 84 -12.10 12.79 10.32
CA LEU A 84 -11.44 12.95 11.63
C LEU A 84 -12.04 14.09 12.45
N ILE A 85 -12.59 15.12 11.80
CA ILE A 85 -13.27 16.22 12.50
C ILE A 85 -14.45 15.69 13.32
N GLY A 86 -15.17 14.70 12.78
CA GLY A 86 -16.26 14.03 13.50
C GLY A 86 -15.75 13.20 14.67
N ALA A 87 -14.69 12.42 14.46
CA ALA A 87 -14.07 11.61 15.51
C ALA A 87 -13.52 12.47 16.66
N PHE A 88 -12.86 13.59 16.33
CA PHE A 88 -12.32 14.54 17.29
C PHE A 88 -13.41 15.17 18.18
N LYS A 89 -14.58 15.46 17.60
CA LYS A 89 -15.73 15.99 18.34
C LYS A 89 -16.34 14.97 19.30
N MET A 90 -16.33 13.68 18.96
CA MET A 90 -16.85 12.63 19.84
C MET A 90 -15.90 12.34 21.00
N SER A 91 -14.61 12.15 20.70
CA SER A 91 -13.59 11.96 21.72
C SER A 91 -12.19 12.08 21.10
N PRO A 92 -11.36 13.04 21.57
CA PRO A 92 -9.99 13.21 21.07
C PRO A 92 -9.10 11.98 21.21
N TYR A 93 -9.39 11.10 22.16
CA TYR A 93 -8.59 9.89 22.42
C TYR A 93 -8.73 8.83 21.31
N TYR A 94 -9.87 8.79 20.62
CA TYR A 94 -10.13 7.87 19.50
C TYR A 94 -9.66 8.43 18.15
N MET A 95 -8.94 9.55 18.13
CA MET A 95 -8.48 10.15 16.86
C MET A 95 -7.32 9.37 16.23
N ARG A 96 -6.61 8.57 17.03
CA ARG A 96 -5.40 7.87 16.59
C ARG A 96 -5.68 6.84 15.50
N GLU A 97 -6.56 5.87 15.72
CA GLU A 97 -6.78 4.80 14.73
C GLU A 97 -7.33 5.35 13.39
N PRO A 98 -8.34 6.24 13.36
CA PRO A 98 -8.82 6.81 12.11
C PRO A 98 -7.75 7.64 11.38
N PHE A 99 -6.84 8.28 12.11
CA PHE A 99 -5.74 9.05 11.50
C PHE A 99 -4.71 8.13 10.86
N GLU A 100 -4.37 7.02 11.53
CA GLU A 100 -3.50 5.98 10.97
C GLU A 100 -4.10 5.42 9.67
N VAL A 101 -5.42 5.15 9.65
CA VAL A 101 -6.14 4.67 8.45
C VAL A 101 -6.14 5.70 7.32
N ALA A 102 -6.48 6.97 7.60
CA ALA A 102 -6.48 8.04 6.59
C ALA A 102 -5.09 8.24 5.95
N THR A 103 -4.04 8.12 6.77
CA THR A 103 -2.65 8.20 6.32
C THR A 103 -2.29 7.00 5.45
N TYR A 104 -2.66 5.79 5.84
CA TYR A 104 -2.45 4.59 5.02
C TYR A 104 -3.15 4.70 3.66
N VAL A 105 -4.43 5.12 3.62
CA VAL A 105 -5.18 5.32 2.37
C VAL A 105 -4.48 6.31 1.43
N THR A 106 -3.89 7.36 1.99
CA THR A 106 -3.11 8.36 1.24
C THR A 106 -1.84 7.74 0.65
N PHE A 107 -1.12 6.94 1.42
CA PHE A 107 0.05 6.20 0.92
C PHE A 107 -0.30 5.23 -0.22
N VAL A 108 -1.46 4.57 -0.15
CA VAL A 108 -1.95 3.73 -1.26
C VAL A 108 -2.24 4.57 -2.51
N GLY A 109 -2.81 5.77 -2.36
CA GLY A 109 -3.01 6.70 -3.47
C GLY A 109 -1.70 7.17 -4.11
N LEU A 110 -0.72 7.52 -3.29
CA LEU A 110 0.62 7.91 -3.75
C LEU A 110 1.35 6.75 -4.45
N THR A 111 1.15 5.52 -3.97
CA THR A 111 1.65 4.31 -4.62
C THR A 111 1.06 4.15 -6.02
N ALA A 112 -0.27 4.27 -6.15
CA ALA A 112 -0.93 4.18 -7.45
C ALA A 112 -0.43 5.28 -8.40
N PHE A 113 -0.29 6.52 -7.91
CA PHE A 113 0.30 7.63 -8.66
C PHE A 113 1.71 7.30 -9.13
N TYR A 114 2.57 6.79 -8.25
CA TYR A 114 3.93 6.38 -8.58
C TYR A 114 3.96 5.31 -9.67
N LEU A 115 3.16 4.25 -9.54
CA LEU A 115 3.11 3.15 -10.52
C LEU A 115 2.68 3.64 -11.90
N ILE A 116 1.61 4.43 -11.98
CA ILE A 116 1.05 4.96 -13.23
C ILE A 116 2.06 5.82 -13.99
N ASN A 117 2.90 6.57 -13.26
CA ASN A 117 3.87 7.50 -13.84
C ASN A 117 5.25 6.87 -14.07
N THR A 118 5.58 5.77 -13.39
CA THR A 118 6.91 5.15 -13.45
C THR A 118 6.95 3.90 -14.32
N VAL A 119 5.91 3.06 -14.28
CA VAL A 119 5.89 1.78 -14.96
C VAL A 119 5.43 1.96 -16.42
N ASN A 120 6.40 1.99 -17.33
CA ASN A 120 6.13 2.20 -18.75
C ASN A 120 5.72 0.94 -19.52
N LYS A 121 6.07 -0.25 -19.01
CA LYS A 121 5.76 -1.53 -19.67
C LYS A 121 4.42 -2.07 -19.18
N LYS A 122 3.47 -2.27 -20.10
CA LYS A 122 2.16 -2.88 -19.81
C LYS A 122 2.32 -4.24 -19.11
N THR A 123 3.23 -5.08 -19.59
CA THR A 123 3.50 -6.40 -19.00
C THR A 123 3.89 -6.30 -17.53
N THR A 124 4.86 -5.45 -17.19
CA THR A 124 5.29 -5.25 -15.79
C THR A 124 4.13 -4.75 -14.92
N MET A 125 3.35 -3.78 -15.40
CA MET A 125 2.17 -3.30 -14.67
C MET A 125 1.15 -4.41 -14.43
N THR A 126 0.86 -5.23 -15.45
CA THR A 126 -0.08 -6.35 -15.36
C THR A 126 0.39 -7.40 -14.36
N ILE A 127 1.68 -7.74 -14.35
CA ILE A 127 2.21 -8.74 -13.41
C ILE A 127 2.16 -8.21 -11.97
N ILE A 128 2.56 -6.95 -11.73
CA ILE A 128 2.48 -6.32 -10.40
C ILE A 128 1.03 -6.25 -9.92
N ALA A 129 0.10 -5.79 -10.76
CA ALA A 129 -1.32 -5.76 -10.43
C ALA A 129 -1.88 -7.17 -10.16
N GLY A 130 -1.49 -8.16 -10.97
CA GLY A 130 -1.84 -9.56 -10.77
C GLY A 130 -1.33 -10.11 -9.44
N ALA A 131 -0.12 -9.74 -9.02
CA ALA A 131 0.43 -10.11 -7.72
C ALA A 131 -0.40 -9.54 -6.56
N PHE A 132 -0.77 -8.25 -6.62
CA PHE A 132 -1.64 -7.62 -5.61
C PHE A 132 -3.04 -8.25 -5.54
N VAL A 133 -3.64 -8.57 -6.68
CA VAL A 133 -4.95 -9.24 -6.73
C VAL A 133 -4.84 -10.66 -6.18
N GLY A 134 -3.79 -11.40 -6.58
CA GLY A 134 -3.55 -12.76 -6.11
C GLY A 134 -3.31 -12.83 -4.62
N SER A 135 -2.50 -11.92 -4.06
CA SER A 135 -2.26 -11.84 -2.62
C SER A 135 -3.53 -11.47 -1.85
N GLY A 136 -4.32 -10.54 -2.37
CA GLY A 136 -5.61 -10.15 -1.77
C GLY A 136 -6.62 -11.29 -1.78
N MET A 137 -6.71 -12.03 -2.89
CA MET A 137 -7.56 -13.22 -2.99
C MET A 137 -7.14 -14.29 -1.99
N PHE A 138 -5.84 -14.54 -1.86
CA PHE A 138 -5.32 -15.51 -0.92
C PHE A 138 -5.66 -15.17 0.53
N ILE A 139 -5.50 -13.90 0.95
CA ILE A 139 -5.93 -13.44 2.28
C ILE A 139 -7.45 -13.63 2.47
N ALA A 140 -8.25 -13.29 1.46
CA ALA A 140 -9.69 -13.43 1.56
C ALA A 140 -10.12 -14.90 1.74
N VAL A 141 -9.46 -15.82 1.04
CA VAL A 141 -9.69 -17.27 1.20
C VAL A 141 -9.25 -17.75 2.59
N ASP A 142 -8.10 -17.30 3.07
CA ASP A 142 -7.60 -17.64 4.41
C ASP A 142 -8.53 -17.11 5.52
N ALA A 143 -9.04 -15.88 5.39
CA ALA A 143 -10.01 -15.31 6.30
C ALA A 143 -11.33 -16.12 6.33
N LEU A 144 -11.82 -16.58 5.17
CA LEU A 144 -12.99 -17.46 5.09
C LEU A 144 -12.70 -18.82 5.75
N TYR A 145 -11.54 -19.40 5.49
CA TYR A 145 -11.14 -20.66 6.11
C TYR A 145 -11.05 -20.54 7.64
N ASN A 146 -10.45 -19.45 8.14
CA ASN A 146 -10.41 -19.15 9.57
C ASN A 146 -11.81 -19.05 10.18
N PHE A 147 -12.73 -18.35 9.51
CA PHE A 147 -14.11 -18.19 9.97
C PHE A 147 -14.84 -19.53 10.12
N TYR A 148 -14.63 -20.49 9.21
CA TYR A 148 -15.33 -21.78 9.25
C TYR A 148 -14.60 -22.89 10.02
N ALA A 149 -13.25 -22.93 9.95
CA ALA A 149 -12.44 -24.01 10.52
C ALA A 149 -11.79 -23.64 11.87
N GLY A 150 -11.86 -22.37 12.28
CA GLY A 150 -11.18 -21.85 13.48
C GLY A 150 -9.66 -21.97 13.40
N LYS A 151 -9.11 -21.96 12.19
CA LYS A 151 -7.67 -22.11 11.92
C LYS A 151 -7.25 -21.15 10.82
N ASP A 152 -6.16 -20.46 11.04
CA ASP A 152 -5.46 -19.65 10.05
C ASP A 152 -4.40 -20.51 9.34
N ILE A 153 -4.27 -20.36 8.02
CA ILE A 153 -3.35 -21.17 7.22
C ILE A 153 -1.88 -20.92 7.63
N TRP A 154 -1.55 -19.73 8.14
CA TRP A 154 -0.19 -19.34 8.52
C TRP A 154 0.08 -19.46 10.01
N LEU A 155 -0.90 -19.10 10.83
CA LEU A 155 -0.76 -19.02 12.28
C LEU A 155 -1.23 -20.30 12.97
N GLY A 156 -1.89 -21.21 12.25
CA GLY A 156 -2.40 -22.45 12.81
C GLY A 156 -3.69 -22.21 13.58
N LYS A 157 -3.77 -22.70 14.83
CA LYS A 157 -4.97 -22.52 15.65
C LYS A 157 -4.83 -21.20 16.43
N LEU A 158 -5.64 -20.21 16.06
CA LEU A 158 -5.81 -18.96 16.79
C LEU A 158 -6.83 -19.11 17.92
#